data_AF-A0A951C8J4-F1
#
_entry.id   AF-A0A951C8J4-F1
#
_cell.length_a   1.000
_cell.length_b   1.000
_cell.length_c   1.000
_cell.angle_alpha   90.00
_cell.angle_beta   90.00
_cell.angle_gamma   90.00
#
_symmetry.space_group_name_H-M   'P 1'
#
loop_
_entity.id
_entity.type
_entity.pdbx_description
1 polymer ?
#
loop_
_entity_poly.entity_id
_entity_poly.type
_entity_poly.pdbx_seq_one_letter_code
_entity_poly.pdbx_strand_id
1 'polypeptide(L)'
;MRVLVAMSGGVDSSVAAALLLEQGHDVVGATMKLWGGASDSGCCSVADVEDARRVAQQLGITHHVFNFTDDFDRHVVDPYVAAHAEGRTPNPCVECNRHLKFDRFLRRADQLGFDAVATGHHARVTHEDGRWHLRRG
;
A
#
# COMPACT_ATOMS: atom_id res chain seq x y z
N MET A 1 16.32 4.77 -9.86
CA MET A 1 15.78 4.78 -8.49
C MET A 1 15.37 3.37 -8.14
N ARG A 2 15.52 3.01 -6.87
CA ARG A 2 15.01 1.79 -6.28
C ARG A 2 13.66 2.08 -5.65
N VAL A 3 12.59 1.50 -6.19
CA VAL A 3 11.20 1.85 -5.87
C VAL A 3 10.49 0.67 -5.24
N LEU A 4 9.89 0.90 -4.07
CA LEU A 4 9.03 -0.07 -3.40
C LEU A 4 7.58 0.17 -3.78
N VAL A 5 6.95 -0.79 -4.47
CA VAL A 5 5.56 -0.68 -4.92
C VAL A 5 4.65 -1.39 -3.92
N ALA A 6 3.67 -0.67 -3.36
CA ALA A 6 2.61 -1.27 -2.56
C ALA A 6 1.65 -2.06 -3.45
N MET A 7 1.77 -3.39 -3.44
CA MET A 7 0.98 -4.32 -4.25
C MET A 7 -0.12 -4.98 -3.42
N SER A 8 -1.37 -4.69 -3.74
CA SER A 8 -2.55 -5.25 -3.05
C SER A 8 -3.14 -6.49 -3.73
N GLY A 9 -2.50 -6.99 -4.79
CA GLY A 9 -3.07 -8.02 -5.68
C GLY A 9 -4.00 -7.45 -6.77
N GLY A 10 -4.34 -6.17 -6.68
CA GLY A 10 -5.17 -5.48 -7.67
C GLY A 10 -4.43 -5.07 -8.94
N VAL A 11 -5.20 -4.84 -10.00
CA VAL A 11 -4.70 -4.43 -11.33
C VAL A 11 -3.92 -3.12 -11.26
N ASP A 12 -4.42 -2.11 -10.54
CA ASP A 12 -3.77 -0.79 -10.52
C ASP A 12 -2.33 -0.86 -9.99
N SER A 13 -2.12 -1.57 -8.89
CA SER A 13 -0.77 -1.74 -8.32
C SER A 13 0.13 -2.61 -9.20
N SER A 14 -0.46 -3.55 -9.93
CA SER A 14 0.26 -4.42 -10.87
C SER A 14 0.77 -3.63 -12.08
N VAL A 15 -0.11 -2.81 -12.67
CA VAL A 15 0.24 -1.94 -13.80
C VAL A 15 1.22 -0.86 -13.36
N ALA A 16 1.07 -0.29 -12.16
CA ALA A 16 2.04 0.67 -11.62
C ALA A 16 3.45 0.06 -11.53
N ALA A 17 3.57 -1.18 -11.03
CA ALA A 17 4.85 -1.88 -10.98
C ALA A 17 5.44 -2.12 -12.39
N ALA A 18 4.62 -2.58 -13.34
CA ALA A 18 5.03 -2.81 -14.72
C ALA A 18 5.52 -1.53 -15.40
N LEU A 19 4.80 -0.41 -15.25
CA LEU A 19 5.18 0.87 -15.84
C LEU A 19 6.51 1.40 -15.27
N LEU A 20 6.76 1.21 -13.97
CA LEU A 20 8.03 1.63 -13.35
C LEU A 20 9.21 0.76 -13.84
N LEU A 21 8.98 -0.53 -14.08
CA LEU A 21 9.96 -1.41 -14.71
C LEU A 21 10.27 -0.99 -16.14
N GLU A 22 9.23 -0.71 -16.94
CA GLU A 22 9.38 -0.21 -18.31
C GLU A 22 10.15 1.12 -18.37
N GLN A 23 10.00 1.97 -17.35
CA GLN A 23 10.76 3.21 -17.17
C GLN A 23 12.22 2.99 -16.72
N GLY A 24 12.65 1.75 -16.50
CA GLY A 24 14.03 1.39 -16.14
C GLY A 24 14.37 1.57 -14.65
N HIS A 25 13.37 1.55 -13.76
CA HIS A 25 13.61 1.57 -12.32
C HIS A 25 13.93 0.16 -11.76
N ASP A 26 14.65 0.12 -10.63
CA ASP A 26 14.80 -1.09 -9.83
C ASP A 26 13.55 -1.24 -8.96
N VAL A 27 12.67 -2.19 -9.28
CA VAL A 27 11.34 -2.31 -8.68
C VAL A 27 11.27 -3.52 -7.77
N VAL A 28 10.79 -3.30 -6.54
CA VAL A 28 10.44 -4.35 -5.59
C VAL A 28 8.97 -4.19 -5.20
N GLY A 29 8.20 -5.27 -5.27
CA GLY A 29 6.82 -5.30 -4.80
C GLY A 29 6.74 -5.59 -3.30
N ALA A 30 5.76 -5.02 -2.61
CA ALA A 30 5.44 -5.42 -1.25
C ALA A 30 3.95 -5.37 -0.96
N THR A 31 3.45 -6.39 -0.26
CA THR A 31 2.07 -6.45 0.23
C THR A 31 2.03 -6.16 1.74
N MET A 32 1.07 -5.33 2.15
CA MET A 32 0.78 -5.09 3.56
C MET A 32 -0.26 -6.09 4.04
N LYS A 33 0.13 -6.98 4.94
CA LYS A 33 -0.81 -7.83 5.67
C LYS A 33 -1.42 -7.01 6.80
N LEU A 34 -2.69 -6.63 6.62
CA LEU A 34 -3.43 -5.80 7.58
C LEU A 34 -4.40 -6.61 8.45
N TRP A 35 -4.82 -7.78 7.98
CA TRP A 35 -5.79 -8.63 8.68
C TRP A 35 -5.34 -10.09 8.68
N GLY A 36 -5.76 -10.85 9.69
CA GLY A 36 -5.37 -12.25 9.86
C GLY A 36 -6.25 -12.97 10.88
N GLY A 37 -7.38 -13.49 10.41
CA GLY A 37 -8.27 -14.37 11.18
C GLY A 37 -8.67 -15.60 10.36
N ALA A 38 -9.30 -16.60 10.98
CA ALA A 38 -9.65 -17.88 10.35
C ALA A 38 -10.62 -17.77 9.16
N SER A 39 -11.32 -16.64 9.01
CA SER A 39 -12.15 -16.34 7.84
C SER A 39 -11.36 -15.53 6.82
N ASP A 40 -10.96 -16.20 5.74
CA ASP A 40 -10.14 -15.67 4.62
C ASP A 40 -10.95 -14.76 3.66
N SER A 41 -11.96 -14.05 4.17
CA SER A 41 -12.97 -13.31 3.38
C SER A 41 -12.81 -11.79 3.38
N GLY A 42 -11.73 -11.25 3.95
CA GLY A 42 -11.45 -9.81 4.01
C GLY A 42 -10.61 -9.29 2.83
N CYS A 43 -10.65 -7.97 2.60
CA CYS A 43 -9.94 -7.19 1.55
C CYS A 43 -8.38 -7.23 1.62
N CYS A 44 -7.82 -8.16 2.40
CA CYS A 44 -6.39 -8.43 2.59
C CYS A 44 -6.21 -9.94 2.89
N SER A 45 -6.84 -10.77 2.06
CA SER A 45 -6.88 -12.23 2.21
C SER A 45 -5.54 -12.86 1.82
N VAL A 46 -5.36 -14.14 2.15
CA VAL A 46 -4.23 -14.93 1.61
C VAL A 46 -4.23 -14.92 0.08
N ALA A 47 -5.41 -14.85 -0.54
CA ALA A 47 -5.54 -14.78 -2.00
C ALA A 47 -4.94 -13.49 -2.59
N ASP A 48 -5.14 -12.33 -1.96
CA ASP A 48 -4.59 -11.05 -2.43
C ASP A 48 -3.05 -11.04 -2.41
N VAL A 49 -2.47 -11.68 -1.39
CA VAL A 49 -1.02 -11.87 -1.28
C VAL A 49 -0.51 -12.78 -2.41
N GLU A 50 -1.22 -13.88 -2.69
CA GLU A 50 -0.85 -14.80 -3.77
C GLU A 50 -0.98 -14.16 -5.16
N ASP A 51 -1.99 -13.31 -5.37
CA ASP A 51 -2.16 -12.58 -6.63
C ASP A 51 -1.03 -11.56 -6.83
N ALA A 52 -0.68 -10.80 -5.79
CA ALA A 52 0.48 -9.91 -5.84
C ALA A 52 1.79 -10.67 -6.12
N ARG A 53 1.97 -11.83 -5.46
CA ARG A 53 3.12 -12.72 -5.66
C ARG A 53 3.18 -13.27 -7.09
N ARG A 54 2.04 -13.62 -7.68
CA ARG A 54 1.95 -14.13 -9.06
C ARG A 54 2.34 -13.05 -10.07
N VAL A 55 1.81 -11.84 -9.91
CA VAL A 55 2.18 -10.70 -10.76
C VAL A 55 3.67 -10.39 -10.64
N ALA A 56 4.21 -10.35 -9.42
CA ALA A 56 5.63 -10.09 -9.21
C ALA A 56 6.52 -11.13 -9.91
N GLN A 57 6.14 -12.41 -9.89
CA GLN A 57 6.83 -13.47 -10.65
C GLN A 57 6.77 -13.24 -12.16
N GLN A 58 5.62 -12.85 -12.69
CA GLN A 58 5.47 -12.56 -14.12
C GLN A 58 6.32 -11.36 -14.55
N LEU A 59 6.45 -10.35 -13.69
CA LEU A 59 7.27 -9.17 -13.90
C LEU A 59 8.76 -9.41 -13.61
N GLY A 60 9.13 -10.56 -13.03
CA GLY A 60 10.51 -10.86 -12.66
C GLY A 60 11.06 -10.03 -11.50
N ILE A 61 10.20 -9.52 -10.61
CA ILE A 61 10.59 -8.68 -9.47
C ILE A 61 10.50 -9.42 -8.13
N THR A 62 11.30 -8.97 -7.17
CA THR A 62 11.19 -9.44 -5.78
C THR A 62 9.88 -8.96 -5.16
N HIS A 63 9.25 -9.82 -4.34
CA HIS A 63 8.05 -9.49 -3.59
C HIS A 63 8.20 -9.78 -2.10
N HIS A 64 7.81 -8.82 -1.26
CA HIS A 64 7.82 -8.94 0.19
C HIS A 64 6.41 -8.88 0.78
N VAL A 65 6.24 -9.43 1.98
CA VAL A 65 5.02 -9.27 2.77
C VAL A 65 5.39 -8.67 4.11
N PHE A 66 4.78 -7.53 4.44
CA PHE A 66 4.97 -6.84 5.71
C PHE A 66 3.72 -6.96 6.56
N ASN A 67 3.87 -7.47 7.78
CA ASN A 67 2.79 -7.53 8.74
C ASN A 67 2.64 -6.16 9.44
N PHE A 68 1.46 -5.56 9.30
CA PHE A 68 1.05 -4.34 9.98
C PHE A 68 -0.31 -4.51 10.66
N THR A 69 -0.68 -5.73 11.05
CA THR A 69 -1.97 -6.01 11.71
C THR A 69 -2.15 -5.19 12.99
N ASP A 70 -1.16 -5.15 13.88
CA ASP A 70 -1.27 -4.39 15.14
C ASP A 70 -1.45 -2.88 14.90
N ASP A 71 -0.74 -2.33 13.91
CA ASP A 71 -0.89 -0.93 13.52
C ASP A 71 -2.26 -0.67 12.89
N PHE A 72 -2.77 -1.60 12.08
CA PHE A 72 -4.08 -1.50 11.46
C PHE A 72 -5.21 -1.54 12.50
N ASP A 73 -5.14 -2.47 13.45
CA ASP A 73 -6.12 -2.57 14.53
C ASP A 73 -6.15 -1.28 15.35
N ARG A 74 -4.98 -0.84 15.82
CA ARG A 74 -4.86 0.36 16.65
C ARG A 74 -5.29 1.65 15.95
N HIS A 75 -4.88 1.83 14.69
CA HIS A 75 -5.02 3.13 14.01
C HIS A 75 -6.25 3.22 13.09
N VAL A 76 -6.84 2.08 12.72
CA VAL A 76 -7.97 2.03 11.78
C VAL A 76 -9.18 1.38 12.43
N VAL A 77 -9.04 0.20 13.03
CA VAL A 77 -10.17 -0.58 13.54
C VAL A 77 -10.71 0.01 14.84
N ASP A 78 -9.88 0.22 15.84
CA ASP A 78 -10.30 0.76 17.15
C ASP A 78 -11.02 2.11 17.00
N PRO A 79 -10.49 3.10 16.24
CA PRO A 79 -11.18 4.38 16.04
C PRO A 79 -12.46 4.23 15.22
N TYR A 80 -12.49 3.30 14.26
CA TYR A 80 -13.68 3.02 13.44
C TYR A 80 -14.81 2.46 14.29
N VAL A 81 -14.54 1.49 15.16
CA VAL A 81 -15.52 0.88 16.07
C VAL A 81 -15.99 1.90 17.10
N ALA A 82 -15.08 2.64 17.73
CA ALA A 82 -15.44 3.67 18.72
C ALA A 82 -16.35 4.74 18.11
N ALA A 83 -16.04 5.23 16.91
CA ALA A 83 -16.87 6.23 16.23
C ALA A 83 -18.27 5.69 15.87
N HIS A 84 -18.39 4.43 15.46
CA HIS A 84 -19.69 3.81 15.23
C HIS A 84 -20.50 3.65 16.51
N ALA A 85 -19.86 3.29 17.64
CA ALA A 85 -20.51 3.23 18.94
C ALA A 85 -21.08 4.60 19.38
N GLU A 86 -20.50 5.69 18.89
CA GLU A 86 -20.98 7.07 19.10
C GLU A 86 -22.00 7.54 18.04
N GLY A 87 -22.43 6.67 17.12
CA GLY A 87 -23.38 7.02 16.06
C GLY A 87 -22.79 7.86 14.92
N ARG A 88 -21.46 7.87 14.76
CA ARG A 88 -20.77 8.54 13.65
C ARG A 88 -20.50 7.56 12.50
N THR A 89 -20.29 8.11 11.30
CA THR A 89 -19.91 7.36 10.09
C THR A 89 -18.46 7.70 9.70
N PRO A 90 -17.45 7.09 10.32
CA PRO A 90 -16.03 7.30 9.99
C PRO A 90 -15.65 6.71 8.63
N ASN A 91 -14.58 7.24 8.03
CA ASN A 91 -13.97 6.66 6.82
C ASN A 91 -12.61 6.01 7.17
N PRO A 92 -12.54 4.68 7.30
CA PRO A 92 -11.31 3.98 7.71
C PRO A 92 -10.22 4.05 6.65
N CYS A 93 -10.57 4.24 5.37
CA CYS A 93 -9.60 4.31 4.28
C CYS A 93 -8.71 5.56 4.39
N VAL A 94 -9.24 6.67 4.94
CA VAL A 94 -8.45 7.88 5.21
C VAL A 94 -7.38 7.60 6.25
N GLU A 95 -7.74 6.91 7.34
CA GLU A 95 -6.80 6.57 8.40
C GLU A 95 -5.80 5.49 7.96
N CYS A 96 -6.23 4.52 7.15
CA CYS A 96 -5.33 3.55 6.54
C CYS A 96 -4.26 4.22 5.65
N ASN A 97 -4.65 5.17 4.81
CA ASN A 97 -3.68 5.93 4.01
C ASN A 97 -2.73 6.74 4.90
N ARG A 98 -3.26 7.45 5.90
CA ARG A 98 -2.48 8.31 6.80
C ARG A 98 -1.47 7.52 7.63
N HIS A 99 -1.90 6.44 8.27
CA HIS A 99 -1.10 5.73 9.26
C HIS A 99 -0.35 4.53 8.68
N LEU A 100 -0.90 3.84 7.69
CA LEU A 100 -0.29 2.61 7.17
C LEU A 100 0.48 2.91 5.89
N LYS A 101 -0.21 3.33 4.82
CA LYS A 101 0.41 3.42 3.49
C LYS A 101 1.45 4.52 3.36
N PHE A 102 1.18 5.70 3.94
CA PHE A 102 2.06 6.87 3.81
C PHE A 102 2.82 7.22 5.10
N ASP A 103 2.73 6.37 6.13
CA ASP A 103 3.57 6.47 7.34
C ASP A 103 4.35 5.16 7.58
N ARG A 104 3.71 4.08 8.04
CA ARG A 104 4.43 2.82 8.32
C ARG A 104 5.14 2.21 7.12
N PHE A 105 4.47 2.13 5.98
CA PHE A 105 5.05 1.55 4.77
C PHE A 105 6.17 2.42 4.20
N LEU A 106 6.00 3.75 4.22
CA LEU A 106 7.03 4.70 3.82
C LEU A 106 8.28 4.59 4.70
N ARG A 107 8.11 4.58 6.03
CA ARG A 107 9.24 4.37 6.96
C ARG A 107 9.94 3.03 6.73
N ARG A 108 9.19 1.98 6.41
CA ARG A 108 9.77 0.67 6.09
C ARG A 108 10.60 0.74 4.81
N ALA A 109 10.14 1.47 3.79
CA ALA A 109 10.89 1.71 2.57
C ALA A 109 12.20 2.44 2.86
N ASP A 110 12.15 3.53 3.64
CA ASP A 110 13.33 4.31 4.04
C ASP A 110 14.36 3.43 4.78
N GLN A 111 13.90 2.63 5.75
CA GLN A 111 14.76 1.71 6.53
C GLN A 111 15.45 0.65 5.67
N LEU A 112 14.83 0.25 4.56
CA LEU A 112 15.36 -0.74 3.63
C LEU A 112 16.17 -0.11 2.49
N GLY A 113 16.34 1.22 2.50
CA GLY A 113 17.14 1.95 1.52
C GLY A 113 16.48 2.07 0.15
N PHE A 114 15.15 2.22 0.10
CA PHE A 114 14.45 2.58 -1.13
C PHE A 114 14.45 4.09 -1.33
N ASP A 115 14.52 4.54 -2.58
CA ASP A 115 14.51 5.96 -2.94
C ASP A 115 13.08 6.53 -2.97
N ALA A 116 12.09 5.67 -3.25
CA ALA A 116 10.70 6.07 -3.39
C ALA A 116 9.73 4.91 -3.11
N VAL A 117 8.50 5.30 -2.78
CA VAL A 117 7.33 4.42 -2.73
C VAL A 117 6.39 4.75 -3.88
N ALA A 118 5.81 3.71 -4.50
CA ALA A 118 4.71 3.84 -5.44
C ALA A 118 3.49 3.03 -5.00
N THR A 119 2.31 3.45 -5.46
CA THR A 119 1.04 2.78 -5.18
C THR A 119 0.15 2.81 -6.42
N GLY A 120 -0.88 1.96 -6.48
CA GLY A 120 -1.90 2.00 -7.53
C GLY A 120 -2.99 3.07 -7.32
N HIS A 121 -2.77 4.12 -6.53
CA HIS A 121 -3.75 5.19 -6.42
C HIS A 121 -3.82 5.99 -7.72
N HIS A 122 -5.04 6.26 -8.16
CA HIS A 122 -5.34 7.23 -9.21
C HIS A 122 -5.23 8.65 -8.62
N ALA A 123 -3.99 9.03 -8.34
CA ALA A 123 -3.58 10.38 -8.06
C ALA A 123 -2.20 10.66 -8.67
N ARG A 124 -1.90 11.95 -8.90
CA ARG A 124 -0.60 12.40 -9.41
C ARG A 124 0.07 13.30 -8.39
N VAL A 125 1.39 13.16 -8.29
CA VAL A 125 2.24 14.07 -7.52
C VAL A 125 2.99 14.96 -8.50
N THR A 126 2.79 16.28 -8.42
CA THR A 126 3.50 17.26 -9.25
C THR A 126 4.40 18.13 -8.37
N HIS A 127 5.48 18.66 -8.95
CA HIS A 127 6.37 19.60 -8.27
C HIS A 127 6.35 20.94 -9.01
N GLU A 128 5.77 21.96 -8.39
CA GLU A 128 5.57 23.30 -8.95
C GLU A 128 6.04 24.32 -7.90
N ASP A 129 6.77 25.35 -8.32
CA ASP A 129 7.25 26.44 -7.44
C ASP A 129 7.97 25.98 -6.15
N GLY A 130 8.73 24.89 -6.23
CA GLY A 130 9.46 24.33 -5.09
C GLY A 130 8.58 23.58 -4.08
N ARG A 131 7.34 23.25 -4.44
CA ARG A 131 6.38 22.54 -3.59
C ARG A 131 5.82 21.30 -4.29
N TRP A 132 5.55 20.28 -3.49
CA TRP A 132 4.84 19.08 -3.92
C TRP A 132 3.34 19.29 -3.84
N HIS A 133 2.63 18.89 -4.89
CA HIS A 133 1.18 19.00 -5.00
C HIS A 133 0.55 17.63 -5.28
N LEU A 134 -0.54 17.33 -4.56
CA LEU A 134 -1.42 16.20 -4.88
C LEU A 134 -2.47 16.67 -5.88
N ARG A 135 -2.52 16.00 -7.04
CA ARG A 135 -3.45 16.27 -8.14
C ARG A 135 -4.29 15.04 -8.42
N ARG A 136 -5.48 15.25 -9.00
CA ARG A 136 -6.27 14.16 -9.58
C ARG A 136 -5.55 13.58 -10.80
N GLY A 137 -5.57 12.26 -11.00
CA GLY A 137 -5.15 11.63 -12.24
C GLY A 137 -5.01 10.14 -12.12
#